data_AF-U7PWS0-F1
#
_entry.id   AF-U7PWS0-F1
#
_cell.length_a   1.000
_cell.length_b   1.000
_cell.length_c   1.000
_cell.angle_alpha   90.00
_cell.angle_beta   90.00
_cell.angle_gamma   90.00
#
_symmetry.space_group_name_H-M   'P 1'
#
loop_
_entity.id
_entity.type
_entity.pdbx_description
1 polymer ?
#
loop_
_entity_poly.entity_id
_entity_poly.type
_entity_poly.pdbx_seq_one_letter_code
_entity_poly.pdbx_strand_id
1 'polypeptide(L)'
;MPDYMMFLEPNGAPPSGSSILAIESRADYISQCTLKCVREGYRTMAVKHDALKSFSGYIGSYVPRTVYTRPCTSWFKRGTSEGRVVALFPGSANGYRKMLQHPRWEDFNFTTTADTAVNPFGWMSVTMTCGEMDETDPTPYLRDINFPPVVDGAEDGKGSRETDVVAEKEKAAAKVTPVTTAV
;
A
#
# COMPACT_ATOMS: atom_id res chain seq x y z
N MET A 1 21.74 1.78 -0.55
CA MET A 1 21.68 1.18 0.80
C MET A 1 20.45 0.29 0.83
N PRO A 2 20.60 -1.03 1.05
CA PRO A 2 19.46 -1.94 1.18
C PRO A 2 18.67 -1.65 2.45
N ASP A 3 17.35 -1.84 2.40
CA ASP A 3 16.42 -1.84 3.55
C ASP A 3 16.44 -0.56 4.40
N TYR A 4 16.87 0.54 3.80
CA TYR A 4 16.91 1.85 4.43
C TYR A 4 15.85 2.77 3.83
N MET A 5 14.91 3.18 4.68
CA MET A 5 13.88 4.17 4.36
C MET A 5 13.90 5.26 5.42
N MET A 6 13.60 6.48 4.99
CA MET A 6 13.62 7.66 5.85
C MET A 6 12.35 8.49 5.64
N PHE A 7 11.93 9.13 6.72
CA PHE A 7 10.92 10.18 6.73
C PHE A 7 11.59 11.53 6.50
N LEU A 8 10.89 12.43 5.81
CA LEU A 8 11.36 13.80 5.55
C LEU A 8 12.76 13.84 4.91
N GLU A 9 12.96 13.02 3.87
CA GLU A 9 14.21 12.94 3.13
C GLU A 9 14.58 14.25 2.40
N PRO A 10 15.86 14.42 2.02
CA PRO A 10 16.22 15.38 0.99
C PRO A 10 15.38 15.16 -0.28
N ASN A 11 14.68 16.21 -0.71
CA ASN A 11 13.68 16.23 -1.79
C ASN A 11 12.36 15.51 -1.47
N GLY A 12 12.06 15.24 -0.20
CA GLY A 12 10.84 14.57 0.26
C GLY A 12 9.81 15.51 0.88
N ALA A 13 10.21 16.69 1.35
CA ALA A 13 9.28 17.62 1.99
C ALA A 13 8.44 18.35 0.94
N PRO A 14 7.09 18.31 1.00
CA PRO A 14 6.28 19.06 0.06
C PRO A 14 6.43 20.57 0.29
N PRO A 15 6.65 21.38 -0.76
CA PRO A 15 6.72 22.84 -0.63
C PRO A 15 5.38 23.49 -0.26
N SER A 16 4.27 22.81 -0.56
CA SER A 16 2.93 23.29 -0.27
C SER A 16 2.04 22.17 0.27
N GLY A 17 1.17 22.52 1.21
CA GLY A 17 0.33 21.57 1.93
C GLY A 17 0.94 21.11 3.26
N SER A 18 0.26 20.15 3.91
CA SER A 18 0.67 19.65 5.22
C SER A 18 1.85 18.68 5.11
N SER A 19 2.89 18.89 5.94
CA SER A 19 3.98 17.93 6.12
C SER A 19 3.50 16.64 6.80
N ILE A 20 2.46 16.73 7.65
CA ILE A 20 1.85 15.57 8.31
C ILE A 20 1.30 14.60 7.24
N LEU A 21 0.61 15.14 6.23
CA LEU A 21 0.09 14.33 5.12
C LEU A 21 1.21 13.60 4.37
N ALA A 22 2.38 14.23 4.20
CA ALA A 22 3.52 13.59 3.57
C ALA A 22 4.12 12.47 4.46
N ILE A 23 4.19 12.69 5.78
CA ILE A 23 4.66 11.68 6.74
C ILE A 23 3.73 10.46 6.75
N GLU A 24 2.41 10.66 6.83
CA GLU A 24 1.42 9.58 6.77
C GLU A 24 1.50 8.81 5.45
N SER A 25 1.55 9.53 4.32
CA SER A 25 1.67 8.91 3.00
C SER A 25 2.98 8.12 2.85
N ARG A 26 4.05 8.58 3.52
CA ARG A 26 5.33 7.88 3.56
C ARG A 26 5.26 6.63 4.44
N ALA A 27 4.56 6.68 5.56
CA ALA A 27 4.34 5.51 6.42
C ALA A 27 3.55 4.41 5.68
N ASP A 28 2.50 4.79 4.95
CA ASP A 28 1.74 3.87 4.07
C ASP A 28 2.65 3.24 3.01
N TYR A 29 3.50 4.05 2.38
CA TYR A 29 4.45 3.58 1.36
C TYR A 29 5.48 2.59 1.91
N ILE A 30 6.08 2.89 3.07
CA ILE A 30 7.03 2.01 3.76
C ILE A 30 6.32 0.69 4.10
N SER A 31 5.09 0.76 4.60
CA SER A 31 4.29 -0.43 4.93
C SER A 31 4.03 -1.30 3.70
N GLN A 32 3.65 -0.71 2.56
CA GLN A 32 3.49 -1.44 1.30
C GLN A 32 4.78 -2.13 0.83
N CYS A 33 5.92 -1.44 0.96
CA CYS A 33 7.22 -1.99 0.58
C CYS A 33 7.63 -3.17 1.48
N THR A 34 7.45 -3.04 2.80
CA THR A 34 7.72 -4.10 3.76
C THR A 34 6.80 -5.30 3.51
N LEU A 35 5.49 -5.06 3.33
CA LEU A 35 4.52 -6.12 3.02
C LEU A 35 4.87 -6.84 1.72
N LYS A 36 5.35 -6.15 0.69
CA LYS A 36 5.84 -6.78 -0.54
C LYS A 36 7.01 -7.72 -0.24
N CYS A 37 8.01 -7.27 0.53
CA CYS A 37 9.19 -8.08 0.83
C CYS A 37 8.83 -9.33 1.63
N VAL A 38 7.94 -9.21 2.62
CA VAL A 38 7.46 -10.34 3.41
C VAL A 38 6.60 -11.29 2.56
N ARG A 39 5.64 -10.76 1.81
CA ARG A 39 4.70 -11.57 1.00
C ARG A 39 5.42 -12.33 -0.11
N GLU A 40 6.31 -11.69 -0.85
CA GLU A 40 6.95 -12.27 -2.04
C GLU A 40 8.31 -12.93 -1.72
N GLY A 41 8.72 -12.95 -0.46
CA GLY A 41 9.96 -13.61 -0.02
C GLY A 41 11.22 -12.93 -0.55
N TYR A 42 11.33 -11.60 -0.42
CA TYR A 42 12.56 -10.87 -0.69
C TYR A 42 13.37 -10.64 0.59
N ARG A 43 14.67 -10.90 0.52
CA ARG A 43 15.63 -10.68 1.60
C ARG A 43 15.97 -9.21 1.77
N THR A 44 16.18 -8.49 0.66
CA THR A 44 16.53 -7.07 0.68
C THR A 44 15.86 -6.33 -0.47
N MET A 45 15.60 -5.04 -0.24
CA MET A 45 15.13 -4.12 -1.25
C MET A 45 16.03 -2.88 -1.28
N ALA A 46 16.53 -2.52 -2.47
CA ALA A 46 17.39 -1.36 -2.66
C ALA A 46 16.96 -0.55 -3.89
N VAL A 47 16.97 0.78 -3.80
CA VAL A 47 16.67 1.66 -4.94
C VAL A 47 17.75 1.51 -6.02
N LYS A 48 17.36 1.38 -7.29
CA LYS A 48 18.27 1.38 -8.44
C LYS A 48 18.97 2.73 -8.57
N HIS A 49 20.26 2.70 -8.88
CA HIS A 49 21.04 3.92 -9.08
C HIS A 49 20.47 4.77 -10.23
N ASP A 50 20.03 4.14 -11.31
CA ASP A 50 19.44 4.83 -12.46
C ASP A 50 18.10 5.50 -12.14
N ALA A 51 17.27 4.87 -11.31
CA ALA A 51 16.03 5.47 -10.83
C ALA A 51 16.30 6.71 -9.97
N LEU A 52 17.26 6.62 -9.05
CA LEU A 52 17.71 7.77 -8.24
C LEU A 52 18.24 8.92 -9.11
N LYS A 53 19.10 8.61 -10.09
CA LYS A 53 19.66 9.61 -11.02
C LYS A 53 18.57 10.27 -11.86
N SER A 54 17.63 9.49 -12.38
CA SER A 54 16.50 9.98 -13.17
C SER A 54 15.58 10.88 -12.36
N PHE A 55 15.25 10.50 -11.12
CA PHE A 55 14.44 11.33 -10.23
C PHE A 55 15.16 12.63 -9.84
N SER A 56 16.46 12.57 -9.54
CA SER A 56 17.29 13.74 -9.28
C SER A 56 17.34 14.70 -10.49
N GLY A 57 17.41 14.16 -11.71
CA GLY A 57 17.32 14.92 -12.96
C GLY A 57 15.95 15.58 -13.16
N TYR A 58 14.87 14.84 -12.89
CA TYR A 58 13.50 15.36 -12.92
C TYR A 58 13.33 16.56 -11.96
N ILE A 59 13.79 16.44 -10.71
CA ILE A 59 13.79 17.53 -9.73
C ILE A 59 14.58 18.73 -10.27
N GLY A 60 15.77 18.49 -10.83
CA GLY A 60 16.62 19.53 -11.43
C GLY A 60 15.95 20.30 -12.56
N SER A 61 15.06 19.64 -13.33
CA SER A 61 14.26 20.29 -14.37
C SER A 61 13.02 21.02 -13.84
N TYR A 62 12.44 20.54 -12.73
CA TYR A 62 11.20 21.07 -12.17
C TYR A 62 11.46 22.34 -11.36
N VAL A 63 12.42 22.28 -10.45
CA VAL A 63 12.71 23.30 -9.44
C VAL A 63 13.00 24.69 -10.04
N PRO A 64 13.74 24.85 -11.15
CA PRO A 64 13.99 26.15 -11.78
C PRO A 64 12.74 26.98 -12.07
N ARG A 65 11.59 26.33 -12.29
CA ARG A 65 10.30 26.97 -12.57
C ARG A 65 9.57 27.46 -11.32
N THR A 66 10.11 27.20 -10.13
CA THR A 66 9.47 27.50 -8.85
C THR A 66 10.02 28.78 -8.24
N VAL A 67 9.28 29.39 -7.31
CA VAL A 67 9.75 30.58 -6.56
C VAL A 67 10.96 30.29 -5.67
N TYR A 68 11.24 29.01 -5.38
CA TYR A 68 12.32 28.59 -4.49
C TYR A 68 13.71 28.81 -5.08
N THR A 69 13.84 29.12 -6.36
CA THR A 69 15.13 29.41 -7.01
C THR A 69 15.51 30.89 -7.01
N ARG A 70 14.61 31.80 -6.61
CA ARG A 70 14.89 33.24 -6.51
C ARG A 70 16.15 33.54 -5.68
N PRO A 71 16.90 34.62 -5.97
CA PRO A 71 18.16 34.95 -5.29
C PRO A 71 17.92 35.37 -3.84
N CYS A 72 17.66 34.39 -2.98
CA CYS A 72 17.40 34.53 -1.56
C CYS A 72 18.07 33.37 -0.84
N THR A 73 18.77 33.70 0.25
CA THR A 73 19.38 32.71 1.14
C THR A 73 18.28 31.99 1.90
N SER A 74 18.23 30.67 1.78
CA SER A 74 17.28 29.85 2.52
C SER A 74 17.90 28.51 2.91
N TRP A 75 17.37 27.90 3.96
CA TRP A 75 17.77 26.55 4.37
C TRP A 75 17.56 25.52 3.25
N PHE A 76 16.53 25.72 2.40
CA PHE A 76 16.28 24.90 1.21
C PHE A 76 17.46 24.83 0.23
N LYS A 77 18.28 25.90 0.18
CA LYS A 77 19.49 26.03 -0.65
C LYS A 77 20.79 25.87 0.15
N ARG A 78 20.72 25.25 1.34
CA ARG A 78 21.86 25.11 2.25
C ARG A 78 22.51 26.45 2.62
N GLY A 79 21.71 27.52 2.75
CA GLY A 79 22.18 28.86 3.14
C GLY A 79 22.80 29.70 2.04
N THR A 80 22.85 29.22 0.79
CA THR A 80 23.40 29.98 -0.34
C THR A 80 22.28 30.68 -1.13
N SER A 81 22.60 31.78 -1.82
CA SER A 81 21.65 32.52 -2.67
C SER A 81 21.31 31.77 -3.96
N GLU A 82 22.29 31.06 -4.53
CA GLU A 82 22.22 30.37 -5.84
C GLU A 82 22.31 28.84 -5.74
N GLY A 83 22.26 28.28 -4.53
CA GLY A 83 22.38 26.84 -4.34
C GLY A 83 21.21 26.05 -4.89
N ARG A 84 21.50 24.79 -5.23
CA ARG A 84 20.48 23.78 -5.55
C ARG A 84 19.53 23.61 -4.36
N VAL A 85 18.23 23.69 -4.64
CA VAL A 85 17.19 23.31 -3.68
C VAL A 85 17.28 21.81 -3.43
N VAL A 86 17.46 21.41 -2.17
CA VAL A 86 17.62 19.99 -1.77
C VAL A 86 16.57 19.49 -0.81
N ALA A 87 15.76 20.38 -0.22
CA ALA A 87 14.78 19.98 0.78
C ALA A 87 13.44 19.55 0.14
N LEU A 88 13.09 20.13 -1.01
CA LEU A 88 11.71 20.18 -1.48
C LEU A 88 11.42 19.12 -2.55
N PHE A 89 10.27 18.46 -2.41
CA PHE A 89 9.68 17.62 -3.44
C PHE A 89 9.12 18.49 -4.60
N PRO A 90 9.27 18.05 -5.86
CA PRO A 90 8.71 18.74 -7.02
C PRO A 90 7.18 18.55 -7.12
N GLY A 91 6.39 19.30 -6.36
CA GLY A 91 4.93 19.26 -6.43
C GLY A 91 4.25 19.73 -5.14
N SER A 92 2.97 19.40 -4.96
CA SER A 92 2.23 19.64 -3.71
C SER A 92 2.18 18.40 -2.82
N ALA A 93 1.80 18.54 -1.56
CA ALA A 93 1.59 17.40 -0.65
C ALA A 93 0.57 16.38 -1.19
N ASN A 94 -0.46 16.84 -1.89
CA ASN A 94 -1.44 15.97 -2.54
C ASN A 94 -0.82 15.18 -3.71
N GLY A 95 0.05 15.83 -4.51
CA GLY A 95 0.80 15.16 -5.56
C GLY A 95 1.77 14.12 -5.00
N TYR A 96 2.45 14.45 -3.89
CA TYR A 96 3.32 13.51 -3.18
C TYR A 96 2.54 12.28 -2.68
N ARG A 97 1.39 12.48 -2.02
CA ARG A 97 0.50 11.39 -1.63
C ARG A 97 0.12 10.52 -2.82
N LYS A 98 -0.37 11.12 -3.91
CA LYS A 98 -0.78 10.39 -5.12
C LYS A 98 0.36 9.57 -5.74
N MET A 99 1.57 10.12 -5.75
CA MET A 99 2.76 9.42 -6.23
C MET A 99 3.09 8.19 -5.36
N LEU A 100 2.96 8.30 -4.04
CA LEU A 100 3.28 7.22 -3.10
C LEU A 100 2.18 6.16 -2.97
N GLN A 101 0.96 6.40 -3.47
CA GLN A 101 -0.14 5.43 -3.39
C GLN A 101 0.16 4.12 -4.14
N HIS A 102 0.96 4.17 -5.20
CA HIS A 102 1.28 3.02 -6.04
C HIS A 102 2.80 2.94 -6.27
N PRO A 103 3.53 2.20 -5.41
CA PRO A 103 4.96 2.02 -5.57
C PRO A 103 5.32 1.43 -6.94
N ARG A 104 6.24 2.09 -7.63
CA ARG A 104 6.83 1.61 -8.88
C ARG A 104 7.91 0.57 -8.57
N TRP A 105 7.55 -0.70 -8.66
CA TRP A 105 8.44 -1.80 -8.29
C TRP A 105 9.66 -1.93 -9.21
N GLU A 106 9.57 -1.40 -10.44
CA GLU A 106 10.68 -1.39 -11.40
C GLU A 106 11.86 -0.51 -10.96
N ASP A 107 11.66 0.39 -10.00
CA ASP A 107 12.72 1.29 -9.49
C ASP A 107 13.62 0.63 -8.45
N PHE A 108 13.34 -0.63 -8.07
CA PHE A 108 14.03 -1.36 -7.02
C PHE A 108 14.78 -2.60 -7.54
N ASN A 109 15.92 -2.87 -6.92
CA ASN A 109 16.61 -4.15 -6.97
C ASN A 109 16.20 -4.95 -5.73
N PHE A 110 15.61 -6.12 -5.96
CA PHE A 110 15.25 -7.07 -4.92
C PHE A 110 16.25 -8.22 -4.88
N THR A 111 16.61 -8.67 -3.69
CA THR A 111 17.39 -9.90 -3.49
C THR A 111 16.48 -10.96 -2.92
N THR A 112 16.49 -12.17 -3.49
CA THR A 112 15.65 -13.30 -3.04
C THR A 112 16.14 -13.92 -1.72
N THR A 113 15.26 -14.62 -1.02
CA THR A 113 15.61 -15.54 0.07
C THR A 113 16.12 -16.88 -0.49
N ALA A 114 16.57 -17.80 0.38
CA ALA A 114 17.00 -19.12 -0.07
C ALA A 114 15.89 -19.88 -0.79
N ASP A 115 14.66 -19.82 -0.28
CA ASP A 115 13.49 -20.50 -0.86
C ASP A 115 13.11 -19.90 -2.21
N THR A 116 13.06 -18.57 -2.30
CA THR A 116 12.68 -17.87 -3.55
C THR A 116 13.79 -17.84 -4.59
N ALA A 117 15.04 -18.12 -4.19
CA ALA A 117 16.16 -18.29 -5.11
C ALA A 117 16.08 -19.63 -5.88
N VAL A 118 15.54 -20.69 -5.26
CA VAL A 118 15.32 -21.98 -5.94
C VAL A 118 14.14 -21.90 -6.89
N ASN A 119 13.04 -21.28 -6.43
CA ASN A 119 11.86 -21.06 -7.23
C ASN A 119 11.24 -19.71 -6.85
N PRO A 120 11.05 -18.74 -7.77
CA PRO A 120 10.42 -17.46 -7.47
C PRO A 120 9.04 -17.57 -6.80
N PHE A 121 8.35 -18.70 -6.97
CA PHE A 121 7.06 -19.01 -6.35
C PHE A 121 7.17 -19.66 -4.96
N GLY A 122 8.37 -19.87 -4.45
CA GLY A 122 8.63 -20.50 -3.14
C GLY A 122 8.03 -19.72 -1.96
N TRP A 123 7.76 -18.42 -2.13
CA TRP A 123 7.10 -17.60 -1.10
C TRP A 123 5.71 -18.09 -0.74
N MET A 124 5.02 -18.81 -1.65
CA MET A 124 3.69 -19.34 -1.35
C MET A 124 3.73 -20.43 -0.28
N SER A 125 4.87 -21.10 -0.06
CA SER A 125 5.03 -22.19 0.91
C SER A 125 3.93 -23.26 0.80
N VAL A 126 2.95 -23.23 1.71
CA VAL A 126 1.70 -23.99 1.66
C VAL A 126 0.64 -23.09 1.02
N THR A 127 0.23 -23.39 -0.20
CA THR A 127 -0.80 -22.65 -0.97
C THR A 127 -2.22 -22.84 -0.41
N MET A 128 -2.36 -22.98 0.90
CA MET A 128 -3.62 -23.10 1.63
C MET A 128 -3.76 -21.92 2.60
N THR A 129 -4.98 -21.44 2.75
CA THR A 129 -5.32 -20.40 3.72
C THR A 129 -5.37 -20.99 5.14
N CYS A 130 -5.23 -20.15 6.17
CA CYS A 130 -5.43 -20.60 7.56
C CYS A 130 -6.84 -21.19 7.76
N GLY A 131 -7.86 -20.65 7.05
CA GLY A 131 -9.22 -21.18 7.09
C GLY A 131 -9.33 -22.63 6.62
N GLU A 132 -8.55 -23.00 5.61
CA GLU A 132 -8.47 -24.37 5.10
C GLU A 132 -7.62 -25.28 6.00
N MET A 133 -6.50 -24.78 6.53
CA MET A 133 -5.62 -25.60 7.41
C MET A 133 -6.22 -25.87 8.78
N ASP A 134 -6.93 -24.89 9.35
CA ASP A 134 -7.54 -25.00 10.69
C ASP A 134 -8.98 -25.54 10.64
N GLU A 135 -9.47 -25.95 9.46
CA GLU A 135 -10.84 -26.43 9.22
C GLU A 135 -11.94 -25.47 9.73
N THR A 136 -11.72 -24.16 9.59
CA THR A 136 -12.68 -23.13 10.00
C THR A 136 -13.58 -22.70 8.84
N ASP A 137 -13.55 -21.42 8.44
CA ASP A 137 -14.22 -20.96 7.22
C ASP A 137 -13.20 -20.83 6.08
N PRO A 138 -13.24 -21.70 5.06
CA PRO A 138 -12.36 -21.61 3.90
C PRO A 138 -12.72 -20.44 2.97
N THR A 139 -13.88 -19.82 3.15
CA THR A 139 -14.46 -18.83 2.23
C THR A 139 -14.84 -17.51 2.90
N PRO A 140 -13.93 -16.86 3.68
CA PRO A 140 -14.27 -15.60 4.37
C PRO A 140 -14.64 -14.49 3.38
N TYR A 141 -14.08 -14.52 2.17
CA TYR A 141 -14.33 -13.54 1.11
C TYR A 141 -15.78 -13.56 0.57
N LEU A 142 -16.56 -14.62 0.82
CA LEU A 142 -17.97 -14.67 0.43
C LEU A 142 -18.88 -13.86 1.36
N ARG A 143 -18.40 -13.51 2.56
CA ARG A 143 -19.21 -12.79 3.57
C ARG A 143 -19.40 -11.32 3.23
N ASP A 144 -18.43 -10.72 2.54
CA ASP A 144 -18.41 -9.29 2.20
C ASP A 144 -19.06 -8.97 0.84
N ILE A 145 -19.78 -9.94 0.26
CA ILE A 145 -20.49 -9.71 -1.01
C ILE A 145 -21.66 -8.77 -0.76
N ASN A 146 -21.50 -7.52 -1.18
CA ASN A 146 -22.56 -6.53 -1.19
C ASN A 146 -23.56 -6.84 -2.32
N PHE A 147 -24.62 -7.57 -1.98
CA PHE A 147 -25.73 -7.79 -2.90
C PHE A 147 -26.53 -6.48 -3.05
N PRO A 148 -26.85 -6.04 -4.29
CA PRO A 148 -27.70 -4.89 -4.47
C PRO A 148 -29.07 -5.14 -3.82
N PRO A 149 -29.68 -4.12 -3.19
CA PRO A 149 -31.04 -4.28 -2.67
C PRO A 149 -31.99 -4.61 -3.82
N VAL A 150 -32.93 -5.51 -3.57
CA VAL A 150 -34.00 -5.81 -4.53
C VAL A 150 -34.83 -4.54 -4.71
N VAL A 151 -34.87 -4.03 -5.94
CA VAL A 151 -35.70 -2.86 -6.27
C VAL A 151 -37.10 -3.38 -6.52
N ASP A 152 -37.94 -3.37 -5.48
CA ASP A 152 -39.37 -3.66 -5.63
C ASP A 152 -40.05 -2.50 -6.36
N GLY A 153 -39.98 -2.55 -7.69
CA GLY A 153 -40.59 -1.61 -8.61
C GLY A 153 -41.65 -2.30 -9.46
N ALA A 154 -42.69 -2.85 -8.84
CA ALA A 154 -43.97 -3.12 -9.47
C ALA A 154 -45.02 -3.38 -8.38
N GLU A 155 -46.05 -2.55 -8.39
CA GLU A 155 -47.31 -2.74 -7.70
C GLU A 155 -47.80 -4.19 -7.85
N ASP A 156 -48.11 -4.89 -6.75
CA ASP A 156 -49.27 -5.79 -6.59
C ASP A 156 -49.10 -6.73 -5.39
N GLY A 157 -50.07 -6.69 -4.48
CA GLY A 157 -50.00 -7.31 -3.16
C GLY A 157 -49.89 -8.85 -3.16
N LYS A 158 -48.98 -9.36 -2.31
CA LYS A 158 -48.97 -10.65 -1.59
C LYS A 158 -47.55 -10.80 -1.03
N GLY A 159 -47.30 -10.55 0.25
CA GLY A 159 -47.64 -11.48 1.32
C GLY A 159 -46.47 -12.44 1.60
N SER A 160 -45.66 -12.10 2.60
CA SER A 160 -45.15 -13.02 3.63
C SER A 160 -44.30 -14.24 3.25
N ARG A 161 -43.20 -14.11 2.50
CA ARG A 161 -42.26 -15.25 2.27
C ARG A 161 -40.80 -15.02 2.63
N GLU A 162 -40.38 -13.80 2.95
CA GLU A 162 -38.95 -13.49 3.09
C GLU A 162 -38.40 -13.73 4.50
N THR A 163 -39.27 -13.83 5.50
CA THR A 163 -38.90 -14.09 6.91
C THR A 163 -38.56 -15.55 7.19
N ASP A 164 -38.96 -16.49 6.32
CA ASP A 164 -38.76 -17.93 6.57
C ASP A 164 -37.35 -18.41 6.15
N VAL A 165 -36.74 -17.79 5.14
CA VAL A 165 -35.41 -18.21 4.62
C VAL A 165 -34.26 -17.80 5.55
N VAL A 166 -34.42 -16.67 6.25
CA VAL A 166 -33.42 -16.19 7.23
C VAL A 166 -33.46 -17.02 8.51
N ALA A 167 -34.66 -17.38 8.99
CA ALA A 167 -34.84 -18.22 10.17
C ALA A 167 -34.37 -19.68 9.96
N GLU A 168 -34.45 -20.19 8.72
CA GLU A 168 -33.96 -21.53 8.38
C GLU A 168 -32.42 -21.59 8.30
N LYS A 169 -31.77 -20.52 7.84
CA LYS A 169 -30.30 -20.39 7.82
C LYS A 169 -29.69 -20.24 9.21
N GLU A 170 -30.33 -19.51 10.13
CA GLU A 170 -29.86 -19.40 11.53
C GLU A 170 -30.00 -20.75 12.29
N LYS A 171 -31.05 -21.53 12.01
CA LYS A 171 -31.20 -22.88 12.59
C LYS A 171 -30.20 -23.90 12.05
N ALA A 172 -29.69 -23.71 10.83
CA ALA A 172 -28.65 -24.56 10.25
C ALA A 172 -27.26 -24.24 10.83
N ALA A 173 -26.95 -22.96 11.08
CA ALA A 173 -25.68 -22.53 11.67
C ALA A 173 -25.52 -22.94 13.15
N ALA A 174 -26.63 -23.01 13.90
CA ALA A 174 -26.61 -23.38 15.32
C ALA A 174 -26.37 -24.87 15.62
N LYS A 175 -26.34 -25.75 14.61
CA LYS A 175 -26.13 -27.20 14.78
C LYS A 175 -24.69 -27.69 14.56
N VAL A 176 -23.77 -26.81 14.17
CA VAL A 176 -22.37 -27.19 13.95
C VAL A 176 -21.61 -27.04 15.27
N THR A 177 -21.40 -28.15 15.96
CA THR A 177 -20.60 -28.22 17.19
C THR A 177 -19.10 -28.25 16.81
N PRO A 178 -18.23 -27.41 17.39
CA PRO A 178 -16.81 -27.46 17.07
C PRO A 178 -16.18 -28.73 17.67
N VAL A 179 -15.41 -29.46 16.87
CA VAL A 179 -14.58 -30.57 17.33
C VAL A 179 -13.32 -30.00 17.95
N THR A 180 -13.18 -30.17 19.27
CA THR A 180 -11.98 -29.78 20.01
C THR A 180 -10.88 -30.82 19.77
N THR A 181 -9.84 -30.47 19.02
CA THR A 181 -8.58 -31.24 18.98
C THR A 181 -7.58 -30.59 19.92
N ALA A 182 -7.20 -31.32 20.97
CA ALA A 182 -6.16 -30.96 21.91
C ALA A 182 -4.76 -31.15 21.27
N VAL A 183 -3.83 -30.31 21.74
CA VAL A 183 -2.36 -30.38 21.53
C VAL A 183 -1.81 -31.79 21.70
#